data_AF-A0A395CXN4-F1
#
_entry.id   AF-A0A395CXN4-F1
#
_cell.length_a   1.000
_cell.length_b   1.000
_cell.length_c   1.000
_cell.angle_alpha   90.00
_cell.angle_beta   90.00
_cell.angle_gamma   90.00
#
_symmetry.space_group_name_H-M   'P 1'
#
loop_
_entity.id
_entity.type
_entity.pdbx_description
1 polymer ?
#
loop_
_entity_poly.entity_id
_entity_poly.type
_entity_poly.pdbx_seq_one_letter_code
_entity_poly.pdbx_strand_id
1 'polypeptide(L)'
;LLRQGKAYRCYATSQELEEMREQARLEGRPPRYDGRWRDRDPSEAPAGVAPVIRLKTPHDGETVIEDAVQGRVAFPNKDIDDFVLLRSDGTPTFMLAVVVDDHDMGVTQIIRGDDHL
;
A
#
# COMPACT_ATOMS: atom_id res chain seq x y z
N LEU A 1 -1.96 -13.36 0.42
CA LEU A 1 -0.90 -12.32 0.28
C LEU A 1 0.32 -12.59 1.16
N LEU A 2 0.22 -12.59 2.49
CA LEU A 2 1.37 -12.84 3.40
C LEU A 2 2.15 -14.13 3.07
N ARG A 3 1.45 -15.27 2.96
CA ARG A 3 2.08 -16.57 2.60
C ARG A 3 2.80 -16.56 1.26
N GLN A 4 2.41 -15.67 0.35
CA GLN A 4 3.00 -15.55 -0.99
C GLN A 4 4.10 -14.48 -1.05
N GLY A 5 4.46 -13.84 0.06
CA GLY A 5 5.44 -12.75 0.08
C GLY A 5 4.99 -11.46 -0.59
N LYS A 6 3.69 -11.32 -0.93
CA LYS A 6 3.11 -10.12 -1.58
C LYS A 6 2.65 -9.06 -0.59
N ALA A 7 2.77 -9.33 0.70
CA ALA A 7 2.44 -8.43 1.80
C ALA A 7 3.35 -8.73 2.99
N TYR A 8 3.49 -7.78 3.90
CA TYR A 8 4.31 -7.93 5.11
C TYR A 8 3.67 -7.25 6.32
N ARG A 9 4.17 -7.59 7.51
CA ARG A 9 3.75 -7.01 8.79
C ARG A 9 4.55 -5.75 9.05
N CYS A 10 3.88 -4.65 9.35
CA CYS A 10 4.50 -3.38 9.68
C CYS A 10 4.13 -2.99 11.11
N TYR A 11 5.15 -2.67 11.90
CA TYR A 11 5.02 -2.26 13.31
C TYR A 11 5.41 -0.79 13.52
N ALA A 12 5.52 0.00 12.44
CA ALA A 12 5.77 1.44 12.54
C ALA A 12 4.65 2.11 13.35
N THR A 13 5.05 2.84 14.37
CA THR A 13 4.17 3.58 15.26
C THR A 13 3.61 4.82 14.56
N SER A 14 2.48 5.34 15.08
CA SER A 14 1.91 6.58 14.57
C SER A 14 2.87 7.76 14.66
N GLN A 15 3.72 7.80 15.69
CA GLN A 15 4.75 8.81 15.86
C GLN A 15 5.82 8.71 14.76
N GLU A 16 6.37 7.53 14.51
CA GLU A 16 7.34 7.32 13.42
C GLU A 16 6.76 7.73 12.06
N LEU A 17 5.49 7.38 11.80
CA LEU A 17 4.83 7.77 10.55
C LEU A 17 4.63 9.29 10.43
N GLU A 18 4.39 9.98 11.55
CA GLU A 18 4.29 11.44 11.58
C GLU A 18 5.65 12.10 11.34
N GLU A 19 6.70 11.61 11.99
CA GLU A 19 8.08 12.05 11.75
C GLU A 19 8.46 11.89 10.27
N MET A 20 8.09 10.77 9.65
CA MET A 20 8.32 10.54 8.22
C MET A 20 7.59 11.53 7.32
N ARG A 21 6.34 11.88 7.64
CA ARG A 21 5.55 12.88 6.92
C ARG A 21 6.18 14.27 7.05
N GLU A 22 6.61 14.64 8.25
CA GLU A 22 7.23 15.93 8.51
C GLU A 22 8.58 16.06 7.79
N GLN A 23 9.41 15.01 7.81
CA GLN A 23 10.66 15.00 7.04
C GLN A 23 10.39 15.12 5.54
N ALA A 24 9.39 14.42 5.01
CA ALA A 24 9.00 14.54 3.61
C ALA A 24 8.61 15.98 3.24
N ARG A 25 7.84 16.64 4.12
CA ARG A 25 7.40 18.02 3.97
C ARG A 25 8.57 19.00 3.97
N LEU A 26 9.52 18.85 4.90
CA LEU A 26 10.72 19.68 4.98
C LEU A 26 11.63 19.54 3.76
N GLU A 27 11.70 18.34 3.19
CA GLU A 27 12.48 18.02 1.99
C GLU A 27 11.74 18.35 0.68
N GLY A 28 10.47 18.79 0.75
CA GLY A 28 9.65 19.10 -0.43
C GLY A 28 9.31 17.87 -1.27
N ARG A 29 9.36 16.66 -0.70
CA ARG A 29 9.00 15.41 -1.36
C ARG A 29 7.59 14.93 -0.95
N PRO A 30 6.91 14.14 -1.79
CA PRO A 30 5.65 13.52 -1.39
C PRO A 30 5.80 12.65 -0.14
N PRO A 31 4.83 12.70 0.80
CA PRO A 31 4.84 11.82 1.97
C PRO A 31 4.63 10.38 1.52
N ARG A 32 5.58 9.50 1.86
CA ARG A 32 5.59 8.08 1.49
C ARG A 32 6.09 7.26 2.67
N TYR A 33 5.62 6.02 2.77
CA TYR A 33 6.24 5.06 3.68
C TYR A 33 7.64 4.67 3.17
N ASP A 34 8.59 4.51 4.09
CA ASP A 34 10.01 4.24 3.77
C ASP A 34 10.31 2.74 3.64
N GLY A 35 9.29 1.88 3.79
CA GLY A 35 9.46 0.44 3.74
C GLY A 35 10.24 -0.14 4.92
N ARG A 36 10.41 0.58 6.05
CA ARG A 36 11.31 0.12 7.13
C ARG A 36 11.03 -1.29 7.65
N TRP A 37 9.79 -1.78 7.59
CA TRP A 37 9.40 -3.13 8.03
C TRP A 37 9.26 -4.15 6.89
N ARG A 38 9.55 -3.75 5.65
CA ARG A 38 9.30 -4.55 4.44
C ARG A 38 10.12 -5.83 4.36
N ASP A 39 11.39 -5.73 4.75
CA ASP A 39 12.38 -6.80 4.65
C ASP A 39 13.11 -7.03 5.99
N ARG A 40 12.58 -6.49 7.10
CA ARG A 40 13.11 -6.72 8.46
C ARG A 40 12.89 -8.14 8.92
N ASP A 41 13.75 -8.58 9.83
CA ASP A 41 13.59 -9.89 10.47
C ASP A 41 12.33 -9.86 11.36
N PRO A 42 11.38 -10.82 11.22
CA PRO A 42 10.21 -10.90 12.08
C PRO A 42 10.53 -11.00 13.58
N SER A 43 11.72 -11.46 13.96
CA SER A 43 12.18 -11.50 15.35
C SER A 43 12.43 -10.12 15.97
N GLU A 44 12.58 -9.08 15.15
CA GLU A 44 12.67 -7.69 15.61
C GLU A 44 11.30 -7.10 16.01
N ALA A 45 10.21 -7.81 15.73
CA ALA A 45 8.87 -7.32 16.02
C ALA A 45 8.67 -7.03 17.52
N PRO A 46 8.16 -5.85 17.89
CA PRO A 46 7.91 -5.51 19.28
C PRO A 46 6.85 -6.43 19.91
N ALA A 47 7.13 -6.93 21.10
CA ALA A 47 6.23 -7.82 21.83
C ALA A 47 4.91 -7.12 22.18
N GLY A 48 3.79 -7.81 21.97
CA GLY A 48 2.46 -7.30 22.32
C GLY A 48 1.89 -6.24 21.38
N VAL A 49 2.60 -5.86 20.31
CA VAL A 49 2.13 -4.88 19.33
C VAL A 49 1.46 -5.60 18.15
N ALA A 50 0.21 -5.28 17.88
CA ALA A 50 -0.49 -5.77 16.69
C ALA A 50 -0.01 -5.00 15.44
N PRO A 51 0.48 -5.68 14.39
CA PRO A 51 0.94 -5.02 13.17
C PRO A 51 -0.23 -4.61 12.29
N VAL A 52 0.01 -3.64 11.42
CA VAL A 52 -0.77 -3.49 10.19
C VAL A 52 -0.19 -4.42 9.11
N ILE A 53 -1.01 -4.81 8.14
CA ILE A 53 -0.54 -5.55 6.96
C ILE A 53 -0.41 -4.58 5.81
N ARG A 54 0.80 -4.47 5.23
CA ARG A 54 1.07 -3.65 4.04
C ARG A 54 1.23 -4.50 2.80
N LEU A 55 0.81 -3.97 1.66
CA LEU A 55 1.14 -4.49 0.34
C LEU A 55 2.65 -4.39 0.12
N LYS A 56 3.24 -5.34 -0.61
CA LYS A 56 4.65 -5.30 -1.03
C LYS A 56 4.73 -4.91 -2.50
N THR A 57 4.66 -3.61 -2.81
CA THR A 57 4.66 -3.10 -4.20
C THR A 57 6.03 -3.26 -4.84
N PRO A 58 6.16 -3.56 -6.15
CA PRO A 58 7.46 -3.50 -6.82
C PRO A 58 8.08 -2.09 -6.68
N HIS A 59 9.41 -1.98 -6.62
CA HIS A 59 10.08 -0.67 -6.58
C HIS A 59 10.47 -0.18 -7.99
N ASP A 60 10.78 -1.13 -8.88
CA ASP A 60 11.29 -0.84 -10.22
C ASP A 60 10.26 -1.19 -11.30
N GLY A 61 10.42 -0.59 -12.47
CA GLY A 61 9.51 -0.75 -13.61
C GLY A 61 8.29 0.15 -13.53
N GLU A 62 7.23 -0.25 -14.23
CA GLU A 62 5.97 0.47 -14.31
C GLU A 62 4.77 -0.45 -14.10
N THR A 63 3.71 0.11 -13.53
CA THR A 63 2.37 -0.48 -13.53
C THR A 63 1.55 0.24 -14.60
N VAL A 64 1.00 -0.53 -15.54
CA VAL A 64 0.29 0.00 -16.71
C VAL A 64 -1.15 -0.46 -16.67
N ILE A 65 -2.07 0.46 -16.93
CA ILE A 65 -3.50 0.23 -17.05
C ILE A 65 -3.93 0.74 -18.42
N GLU A 66 -4.64 -0.10 -19.18
CA GLU A 66 -5.31 0.31 -20.41
C GLU A 66 -6.71 0.81 -20.05
N ASP A 67 -6.81 2.09 -19.72
CA ASP A 67 -8.05 2.74 -19.31
C ASP A 67 -8.96 3.03 -20.52
N ALA A 68 -10.26 2.74 -20.39
CA ALA A 68 -11.20 2.87 -21.49
C ALA A 68 -11.49 4.33 -21.90
N VAL A 69 -11.20 5.30 -21.03
CA VAL A 69 -11.43 6.74 -21.27
C VAL A 69 -10.12 7.47 -21.55
N GLN A 70 -9.09 7.23 -20.74
CA GLN A 70 -7.80 7.94 -20.78
C GLN A 70 -6.75 7.23 -21.65
N GLY A 71 -7.02 6.00 -22.10
CA GLY A 71 -6.07 5.18 -22.85
C GLY A 71 -4.98 4.58 -21.95
N ARG A 72 -3.76 4.47 -22.46
CA ARG A 72 -2.64 3.89 -21.72
C ARG A 72 -2.18 4.82 -20.58
N VAL A 73 -2.44 4.42 -19.35
CA VAL A 73 -1.95 5.09 -18.13
C VAL A 73 -0.81 4.28 -17.54
N ALA A 74 0.34 4.90 -17.27
CA ALA A 74 1.53 4.23 -16.73
C ALA A 74 2.06 4.96 -15.50
N PHE A 75 2.24 4.20 -14.42
CA PHE A 75 2.78 4.67 -13.16
C PHE A 75 4.16 4.06 -12.93
N PRO A 76 5.21 4.87 -12.69
CA PRO A 76 6.48 4.34 -12.21
C PRO A 76 6.25 3.63 -10.87
N ASN A 77 6.74 2.41 -10.72
CA ASN A 77 6.50 1.62 -9.52
C ASN A 77 7.08 2.26 -8.25
N LYS A 78 8.20 3.00 -8.40
CA LYS A 78 8.77 3.85 -7.33
C LYS A 78 7.77 4.87 -6.77
N ASP A 79 6.77 5.22 -7.57
CA ASP A 79 5.76 6.21 -7.22
C ASP A 79 4.51 5.56 -6.57
N ILE A 80 4.48 4.24 -6.40
CA ILE A 80 3.39 3.50 -5.74
C ILE A 80 3.82 3.05 -4.33
N ASP A 81 3.10 3.51 -3.31
CA ASP A 81 3.44 3.23 -1.90
C ASP A 81 3.01 1.82 -1.44
N ASP A 82 3.62 1.33 -0.36
CA ASP A 82 3.22 0.10 0.32
C ASP A 82 1.96 0.34 1.16
N PHE A 83 0.81 0.35 0.50
CA PHE A 83 -0.48 0.63 1.12
C PHE A 83 -0.83 -0.34 2.25
N VAL A 84 -1.46 0.18 3.30
CA VAL A 84 -2.07 -0.65 4.34
C VAL A 84 -3.29 -1.37 3.75
N LEU A 85 -3.28 -2.70 3.84
CA LEU A 85 -4.37 -3.59 3.43
C LEU A 85 -5.29 -3.94 4.61
N LEU A 86 -4.68 -4.17 5.78
CA LEU A 86 -5.39 -4.56 7.00
C LEU A 86 -4.88 -3.72 8.17
N ARG A 87 -5.81 -3.13 8.92
CA ARG A 87 -5.50 -2.40 10.16
C ARG A 87 -5.14 -3.36 11.29
N SER A 88 -4.56 -2.84 12.37
CA SER A 88 -4.12 -3.62 13.53
C SER A 88 -5.27 -4.29 14.30
N ASP A 89 -6.48 -3.75 14.16
CA ASP A 89 -7.73 -4.32 14.68
C ASP A 89 -8.30 -5.44 13.79
N GLY A 90 -7.66 -5.73 12.66
CA GLY A 90 -8.11 -6.72 11.68
C GLY A 90 -9.12 -6.19 10.65
N THR A 91 -9.48 -4.90 10.69
CA THR A 91 -10.44 -4.32 9.75
C THR A 91 -9.77 -4.02 8.39
N PRO A 92 -10.32 -4.49 7.25
CA PRO A 92 -9.75 -4.21 5.93
C PRO A 92 -9.85 -2.72 5.59
N THR A 93 -8.86 -2.21 4.85
CA THR A 93 -8.94 -0.88 4.25
C THR A 93 -9.78 -0.94 2.97
N PHE A 94 -10.20 0.23 2.48
CA PHE A 94 -10.88 0.34 1.18
C PHE A 94 -10.11 -0.38 0.07
N MET A 95 -8.78 -0.20 0.02
CA MET A 95 -7.91 -0.80 -0.99
C MET A 95 -7.97 -2.33 -1.05
N LEU A 96 -8.11 -2.99 0.11
CA LEU A 96 -8.26 -4.45 0.14
C LEU A 96 -9.69 -4.87 -0.12
N ALA A 97 -10.67 -4.21 0.51
CA ALA A 97 -12.07 -4.59 0.44
C ALA A 97 -12.60 -4.53 -0.99
N VAL A 98 -12.38 -3.41 -1.70
CA VAL A 98 -12.91 -3.21 -3.06
C VAL A 98 -12.40 -4.26 -4.04
N VAL A 99 -11.11 -4.60 -4.00
CA VAL A 99 -10.51 -5.58 -4.92
C VAL A 99 -11.02 -7.00 -4.66
N VAL A 100 -11.22 -7.36 -3.38
CA VAL A 100 -11.75 -8.67 -3.00
C VAL A 100 -13.22 -8.78 -3.40
N ASP A 101 -14.04 -7.77 -3.09
CA ASP A 101 -15.46 -7.76 -3.42
C ASP A 101 -15.67 -7.75 -4.95
N ASP A 102 -14.96 -6.91 -5.69
CA ASP A 102 -15.04 -6.86 -7.16
C ASP A 102 -14.65 -8.21 -7.79
N HIS A 103 -13.59 -8.86 -7.27
CA HIS A 103 -13.19 -10.19 -7.70
C HIS A 103 -14.28 -11.23 -7.41
N ASP A 104 -14.81 -11.26 -6.19
CA ASP A 104 -15.79 -12.25 -5.75
C ASP A 104 -17.16 -12.06 -6.42
N MET A 105 -17.51 -10.83 -6.78
CA MET A 105 -18.71 -10.49 -7.55
C MET A 105 -18.52 -10.62 -9.06
N GLY A 106 -17.29 -10.86 -9.55
CA GLY A 106 -17.00 -10.99 -10.97
C GLY A 106 -17.17 -9.69 -11.75
N VAL A 107 -16.84 -8.55 -11.14
CA VAL A 107 -16.88 -7.24 -11.79
C VAL A 107 -15.88 -7.22 -12.94
N THR A 108 -16.34 -6.80 -14.12
CA THR A 108 -15.51 -6.77 -15.34
C THR A 108 -15.12 -5.37 -15.79
N GLN A 109 -15.85 -4.35 -15.33
CA GLN A 109 -15.69 -2.95 -15.72
C GLN A 109 -15.84 -2.07 -14.48
N ILE A 110 -14.77 -1.36 -14.11
CA ILE A 110 -14.74 -0.44 -12.97
C ILE A 110 -14.89 0.98 -13.52
N ILE A 111 -16.00 1.64 -13.19
CA ILE A 111 -16.26 3.03 -13.57
C ILE A 111 -16.19 3.88 -12.31
N ARG A 112 -15.28 4.87 -12.29
CA ARG A 112 -14.98 5.73 -11.13
C ARG A 112 -14.55 7.12 -11.59
N GLY A 113 -14.48 8.07 -10.65
CA GLY A 113 -13.86 9.38 -10.89
C GLY A 113 -12.35 9.25 -11.11
N ASP A 114 -11.76 10.20 -11.85
CA ASP A 114 -10.33 10.26 -12.14
C ASP A 114 -9.48 10.69 -10.92
N ASP A 115 -10.12 11.27 -9.91
CA ASP A 115 -9.54 11.55 -8.59
C ASP A 115 -9.11 10.27 -7.85
N HIS A 116 -9.62 9.12 -8.28
CA HIS A 116 -9.23 7.79 -7.79
C HIS A 116 -8.28 7.04 -8.73
N LEU A 117 -7.79 7.66 -9.80
CA LEU A 117 -6.92 7.01 -10.79
C LEU A 117 -5.62 6.48 -10.16
#